data_AF-A0A535DVA0-F1
#
_entry.id   AF-A0A535DVA0-F1
#
_cell.length_a   1.000
_cell.length_b   1.000
_cell.length_c   1.000
_cell.angle_alpha   90.00
_cell.angle_beta   90.00
_cell.angle_gamma   90.00
#
_symmetry.space_group_name_H-M   'P 1'
#
loop_
_entity.id
_entity.type
_entity.pdbx_description
1 polymer ?
#
loop_
_entity_poly.entity_id
_entity_poly.type
_entity_poly.pdbx_seq_one_letter_code
_entity_poly.pdbx_strand_id
1 'polypeptide(L)'
;MTTGDWTGMPLMWKASFPERLFPVMEGKVELAPVDGLTTRLTVSGMYQPPLGRMGRQLDEALMHRVAESTVKELAESIAERLEGGLR
;
A
#
# COMPACT_ATOMS: atom_id res chain seq x y z
N MET A 1 23.89 18.04 -6.43
CA MET A 1 22.58 17.35 -6.43
C MET A 1 22.66 16.34 -5.30
N THR A 2 22.20 16.72 -4.10
CA THR A 2 22.33 15.87 -2.91
C THR A 2 21.26 14.80 -3.03
N THR A 3 21.63 13.59 -3.43
CA THR A 3 20.75 12.43 -3.45
C THR A 3 20.37 12.14 -2.00
N GLY A 4 19.21 12.61 -1.53
CA GLY A 4 18.73 12.23 -0.21
C GLY A 4 18.44 10.73 -0.20
N ASP A 5 18.95 10.04 0.81
CA ASP A 5 18.83 8.60 0.94
C ASP A 5 17.35 8.19 0.99
N TRP A 6 16.94 7.31 0.09
CA TRP A 6 15.60 6.74 0.08
C TRP A 6 15.52 5.65 1.15
N THR A 7 14.49 5.68 1.99
CA THR A 7 14.23 4.63 2.97
C THR A 7 13.08 3.77 2.49
N GLY A 8 13.38 2.53 2.10
CA GLY A 8 12.38 1.51 1.78
C GLY A 8 12.17 0.57 2.95
N MET A 9 10.94 0.50 3.46
CA MET A 9 10.56 -0.42 4.53
C MET A 9 9.64 -1.51 3.98
N PRO A 10 10.02 -2.80 4.07
CA PRO A 10 9.12 -3.88 3.67
C PRO A 10 7.93 -3.93 4.62
N LEU A 11 6.75 -4.23 4.08
CA LEU A 11 5.55 -4.39 4.88
C LEU A 11 4.68 -5.52 4.32
N MET A 12 3.95 -6.18 5.21
CA MET A 12 3.01 -7.23 4.87
C MET A 12 1.74 -7.00 5.68
N TRP A 13 0.59 -7.11 5.02
CA TRP A 13 -0.71 -7.00 5.68
C TRP A 13 -1.70 -8.03 5.18
N LYS A 14 -2.65 -8.39 6.03
CA LYS A 14 -3.68 -9.38 5.77
C LYS A 14 -5.02 -8.80 6.22
N ALA A 15 -6.10 -9.12 5.51
CA ALA A 15 -7.44 -8.75 5.94
C ALA A 15 -7.75 -9.36 7.31
N SER A 16 -8.28 -8.54 8.23
CA SER A 16 -8.64 -9.00 9.57
C SER A 16 -9.83 -9.97 9.56
N PHE A 17 -10.78 -9.82 8.64
CA PHE A 17 -11.88 -10.75 8.44
C PHE A 17 -12.66 -10.45 7.13
N PRO A 18 -13.17 -11.46 6.40
CA PRO A 18 -12.87 -12.90 6.47
C PRO A 18 -11.53 -13.26 5.78
N GLU A 19 -10.58 -13.75 6.57
CA GLU A 19 -9.19 -14.03 6.16
C GLU A 19 -9.00 -14.97 4.95
N ARG A 20 -10.00 -15.81 4.63
CA ARG A 20 -9.93 -16.77 3.52
C ARG A 20 -10.42 -16.21 2.18
N LEU A 21 -11.14 -15.11 2.20
CA LEU A 21 -11.67 -14.48 0.99
C LEU A 21 -10.73 -13.42 0.43
N PHE A 22 -9.75 -12.99 1.21
CA PHE A 22 -8.84 -11.91 0.85
C PHE A 22 -7.39 -12.37 0.90
N PRO A 23 -6.58 -11.99 -0.09
CA PRO A 23 -5.18 -12.37 -0.14
C PRO A 23 -4.34 -11.65 0.92
N VAL A 24 -3.18 -12.22 1.22
CA VAL A 24 -2.11 -11.48 1.90
C VAL A 24 -1.50 -10.52 0.88
N MET A 25 -1.30 -9.28 1.32
CA MET A 25 -0.66 -8.23 0.54
C MET A 25 0.78 -8.09 1.03
N GLU A 26 1.73 -8.25 0.11
CA GLU A 26 3.15 -8.01 0.37
C GLU A 26 3.57 -6.73 -0.36
N GLY A 27 4.28 -5.84 0.33
CA GLY A 27 4.59 -4.53 -0.23
C GLY A 27 5.74 -3.82 0.44
N LYS A 28 5.85 -2.53 0.11
CA LYS A 28 6.85 -1.63 0.66
C LYS A 28 6.29 -0.22 0.78
N VAL A 29 6.81 0.50 1.78
CA VAL A 29 6.68 1.95 1.94
C VAL A 29 8.03 2.56 1.59
N GLU A 30 8.01 3.58 0.74
CA GLU A 30 9.19 4.32 0.34
C GLU A 30 8.99 5.81 0.62
N LEU A 31 9.98 6.42 1.26
CA LEU A 31 10.07 7.86 1.44
C LEU A 31 11.22 8.39 0.60
N ALA A 32 10.92 9.34 -0.29
CA ALA A 32 11.91 10.00 -1.12
C ALA A 32 11.73 11.53 -1.05
N PRO A 33 12.80 12.31 -0.80
CA PRO A 33 12.71 13.76 -0.85
C PRO A 33 12.41 14.21 -2.28
N VAL A 34 11.48 15.14 -2.42
CA VAL A 34 11.19 15.83 -3.69
C VAL A 34 11.92 17.16 -3.72
N ASP A 35 11.84 17.91 -2.62
CA ASP A 35 12.58 19.15 -2.37
C ASP A 35 12.79 19.33 -0.84
N GLY A 36 13.21 20.52 -0.41
CA GLY A 36 13.52 20.79 1.00
C GLY A 36 12.32 20.80 1.95
N LEU A 37 11.09 20.77 1.44
CA LEU A 37 9.86 20.81 2.23
C LEU A 37 8.91 19.65 1.90
N THR A 38 9.13 18.98 0.78
CA THR A 38 8.23 17.96 0.25
C THR A 38 8.91 16.60 0.24
N THR A 39 8.29 15.63 0.90
CA THR A 39 8.67 14.21 0.81
C THR A 39 7.56 13.43 0.13
N ARG A 40 7.92 12.61 -0.86
CA ARG A 40 7.00 11.67 -1.50
C ARG A 40 6.97 10.38 -0.69
N LEU A 41 5.78 10.04 -0.20
CA LEU A 41 5.44 8.73 0.33
C LEU A 41 4.87 7.87 -0.80
N THR A 42 5.45 6.70 -1.03
CA THR A 42 4.95 5.71 -1.98
C THR A 42 4.63 4.42 -1.23
N VAL A 43 3.41 3.92 -1.38
CA VAL A 43 3.01 2.60 -0.91
C VAL A 43 2.74 1.74 -2.12
N SER A 44 3.40 0.58 -2.20
CA SER A 44 3.21 -0.36 -3.29
C SER A 44 3.11 -1.77 -2.74
N GLY A 45 2.34 -2.62 -3.41
CA GLY A 45 2.18 -4.01 -3.00
C GLY A 45 1.67 -4.90 -4.12
N MET A 46 1.86 -6.19 -3.94
CA MET A 46 1.38 -7.25 -4.81
C MET A 46 0.50 -8.19 -4.01
N TYR A 47 -0.45 -8.81 -4.69
CA TYR A 47 -1.28 -9.87 -4.13
C TYR A 47 -1.49 -10.99 -5.14
N GLN A 48 -1.80 -12.17 -4.62
CA GLN A 48 -2.20 -13.31 -5.42
C GLN A 48 -3.71 -13.53 -5.29
N PRO A 49 -4.51 -13.38 -6.36
CA PRO A 49 -5.96 -13.55 -6.28
C PRO A 49 -6.36 -14.95 -5.80
N PRO A 50 -7.36 -15.07 -4.89
CA PRO A 50 -7.90 -16.37 -4.51
C PRO A 50 -8.79 -16.97 -5.63
N LEU A 51 -8.88 -18.31 -5.70
CA LEU A 51 -9.89 -19.09 -6.42
C LEU A 51 -9.83 -19.27 -7.96
N GLY A 52 -8.67 -19.23 -8.60
CA GLY A 52 -8.46 -19.87 -9.92
C GLY A 52 -9.48 -19.49 -11.01
N ARG A 53 -9.65 -20.31 -12.06
CA ARG A 53 -10.15 -19.80 -13.36
C ARG A 53 -11.63 -19.36 -13.45
N MET A 54 -12.49 -19.68 -12.47
CA MET A 54 -13.95 -19.78 -12.69
C MET A 54 -14.85 -18.72 -12.01
N GLY A 55 -14.30 -17.66 -11.41
CA GLY A 55 -15.08 -16.48 -10.93
C GLY A 55 -14.49 -15.12 -11.31
N ARG A 56 -13.45 -15.12 -12.16
CA ARG A 56 -12.38 -14.11 -12.10
C ARG A 56 -12.74 -12.69 -12.50
N GLN A 57 -13.37 -12.43 -13.64
CA GLN A 57 -13.31 -11.05 -14.16
C GLN A 57 -14.12 -10.03 -13.36
N LEU A 58 -15.24 -10.44 -12.75
CA LEU A 58 -16.10 -9.56 -11.96
C LEU A 58 -15.58 -9.42 -10.52
N ASP A 59 -15.13 -10.52 -9.92
CA ASP A 59 -14.52 -10.52 -8.59
C ASP A 59 -13.15 -9.84 -8.60
N GLU A 60 -12.32 -10.05 -9.62
CA GLU A 60 -10.97 -9.48 -9.74
C GLU A 60 -11.01 -7.96 -9.93
N ALA A 61 -11.95 -7.43 -10.71
CA ALA A 61 -12.11 -5.98 -10.84
C ALA A 61 -12.62 -5.32 -9.54
N LEU A 62 -13.53 -5.99 -8.81
CA LEU A 62 -13.98 -5.53 -7.50
C LEU A 62 -12.85 -5.60 -6.46
N MET A 63 -12.14 -6.73 -6.40
CA MET A 63 -10.99 -6.94 -5.53
C MET A 63 -9.84 -5.99 -5.83
N HIS A 64 -9.58 -5.69 -7.11
CA HIS A 64 -8.58 -4.71 -7.51
C HIS A 64 -8.91 -3.31 -6.97
N ARG A 65 -10.17 -2.89 -7.07
CA ARG A 65 -10.62 -1.60 -6.50
C ARG A 65 -10.52 -1.57 -4.98
N VAL A 66 -10.88 -2.66 -4.31
CA VAL A 66 -10.73 -2.77 -2.86
C VAL A 66 -9.26 -2.69 -2.48
N ALA A 67 -8.38 -3.43 -3.16
CA ALA A 67 -6.94 -3.38 -2.93
C ALA A 67 -6.38 -1.97 -3.16
N GLU A 68 -6.76 -1.29 -4.24
CA GLU A 68 -6.36 0.09 -4.52
C GLU A 68 -6.83 1.04 -3.43
N SER A 69 -8.08 0.93 -2.99
CA SER A 69 -8.64 1.73 -1.89
C SER A 69 -7.88 1.51 -0.58
N THR A 70 -7.56 0.26 -0.25
CA THR A 70 -6.81 -0.07 0.98
C THR A 70 -5.38 0.46 0.94
N VAL A 71 -4.69 0.34 -0.20
CA VAL A 71 -3.33 0.90 -0.36
C VAL A 71 -3.37 2.41 -0.25
N LYS A 72 -4.37 3.06 -0.86
CA LYS A 72 -4.57 4.50 -0.76
C LYS A 72 -4.82 4.95 0.68
N GLU A 73 -5.76 4.33 1.38
CA GLU A 73 -6.09 4.65 2.76
C GLU A 73 -4.89 4.46 3.70
N LEU A 74 -4.09 3.39 3.48
CA LEU A 74 -2.86 3.18 4.22
C LEU A 74 -1.83 4.30 3.96
N ALA A 75 -1.65 4.71 2.69
CA ALA A 75 -0.75 5.80 2.35
C ALA A 75 -1.18 7.13 2.98
N GLU A 76 -2.47 7.46 2.91
CA GLU A 76 -3.04 8.65 3.53
C GLU A 76 -2.86 8.63 5.05
N SER A 77 -3.16 7.50 5.71
CA SER A 77 -2.99 7.37 7.16
C SER A 77 -1.54 7.49 7.62
N ILE A 78 -0.58 6.95 6.86
CA ILE A 78 0.85 7.11 7.15
C ILE A 78 1.25 8.58 7.00
N ALA A 79 0.83 9.25 5.92
CA ALA A 79 1.14 10.66 5.69
C ALA A 79 0.61 11.55 6.83
N GLU A 80 -0.67 11.38 7.21
CA GLU A 80 -1.29 12.11 8.31
C GLU A 80 -0.54 11.92 9.64
N ARG A 81 -0.12 10.69 9.95
CA ARG A 81 0.64 10.39 11.17
C ARG A 81 2.04 11.01 11.16
N LEU A 82 2.70 11.02 10.00
CA LEU A 82 4.01 11.67 9.86
C LEU A 82 3.90 13.18 10.02
N GLU A 83 2.89 13.81 9.42
CA GLU A 83 2.62 15.24 9.58
C GLU A 83 2.27 15.61 11.03
N GLY A 84 1.48 14.77 11.71
CA GLY A 84 1.09 14.96 13.11
C GLY A 84 2.23 14.75 14.10
N GLY A 85 3.15 13.82 13.83
CA GLY A 85 4.32 13.55 14.68
C GLY A 85 5.48 14.54 14.48
N LEU A 86 5.43 15.39 13.46
CA LEU A 86 6.37 16.47 13.20
C LEU A 86 6.03 17.79 13.94
N ARG A 87 4.91 17.82 14.69
CA ARG A 87 4.56 18.90 15.62
C ARG A 87 5.09 18.63 17.02
#